data_AF-A0A3S0XAI0-F1
#
_entry.id   AF-A0A3S0XAI0-F1
#
_cell.length_a   1.000
_cell.length_b   1.000
_cell.length_c   1.000
_cell.angle_alpha   90.00
_cell.angle_beta   90.00
_cell.angle_gamma   90.00
#
_symmetry.space_group_name_H-M   'P 1'
#
loop_
_entity.id
_entity.type
_entity.pdbx_description
1 polymer ?
#
loop_
_entity_poly.entity_id
_entity_poly.type
_entity_poly.pdbx_seq_one_letter_code
_entity_poly.pdbx_strand_id
1 'polypeptide(L)'
;MSAVSPSPTERARKGVVLAARALAEPGRAAGVAAAMGLSESTISRIKNERLDEVLLFLAHLGLKVTPASYRCIDERTFEAYQVLWEKAMSMTTPAKLIFEDAD
;
A
#
# COMPACT_ATOMS: atom_id res chain seq x y z
N MET A 1 -0.03 -22.59 14.59
CA MET A 1 0.30 -21.21 14.18
C MET A 1 -0.88 -20.69 13.37
N SER A 2 -1.68 -19.79 13.95
CA SER A 2 -2.84 -19.22 13.25
C SER A 2 -2.34 -18.38 12.08
N ALA A 3 -3.02 -18.45 10.92
CA ALA A 3 -2.64 -17.70 9.74
C ALA A 3 -2.59 -16.19 10.11
N VAL A 4 -1.39 -15.61 10.04
CA VAL A 4 -1.10 -14.22 10.44
C VAL A 4 -1.75 -13.20 9.49
N SER A 5 -2.39 -13.68 8.42
CA SER A 5 -3.13 -12.87 7.47
C SER A 5 -4.46 -12.40 8.06
N PRO A 6 -4.69 -11.08 8.23
CA PRO A 6 -5.95 -10.55 8.74
C PRO A 6 -7.12 -10.97 7.85
N SER A 7 -8.25 -11.30 8.47
CA SER A 7 -9.50 -11.63 7.78
C SER A 7 -9.94 -10.50 6.83
N PRO A 8 -10.74 -10.80 5.79
CA PRO A 8 -11.30 -9.76 4.91
C PRO A 8 -11.99 -8.64 5.68
N THR A 9 -12.75 -8.97 6.73
CA THR A 9 -13.43 -8.02 7.61
C THR A 9 -12.45 -7.08 8.33
N GLU A 10 -11.35 -7.61 8.86
CA GLU A 10 -10.34 -6.78 9.53
C GLU A 10 -9.60 -5.87 8.54
N ARG A 11 -9.34 -6.34 7.32
CA ARG A 11 -8.74 -5.51 6.26
C ARG A 11 -9.69 -4.39 5.84
N ALA A 12 -10.98 -4.68 5.66
CA ALA A 12 -11.99 -3.69 5.33
C ALA A 12 -12.06 -2.61 6.41
N ARG A 13 -12.12 -2.99 7.69
CA ARG A 13 -12.13 -2.06 8.82
C ARG A 13 -10.90 -1.15 8.83
N LYS A 14 -9.70 -1.68 8.55
CA LYS A 14 -8.47 -0.87 8.41
C LYS A 14 -8.59 0.11 7.25
N GLY A 15 -9.15 -0.33 6.11
CA GLY A 15 -9.43 0.52 4.96
C GLY A 15 -10.36 1.69 5.30
N VAL A 16 -11.42 1.45 6.07
CA VAL A 16 -12.40 2.47 6.48
C VAL A 16 -11.71 3.55 7.30
N VAL A 17 -10.88 3.16 8.28
CA VAL A 17 -10.12 4.10 9.11
C VAL A 17 -9.15 4.92 8.25
N LEU A 18 -8.45 4.30 7.31
CA LEU A 18 -7.54 5.01 6.41
C LEU A 18 -8.27 6.02 5.52
N ALA A 19 -9.38 5.61 4.90
CA ALA A 19 -10.19 6.47 4.04
C ALA A 19 -10.83 7.62 4.84
N ALA A 20 -11.37 7.35 6.03
CA ALA A 20 -11.94 8.36 6.90
C ALA A 20 -10.88 9.39 7.36
N ARG A 21 -9.69 8.93 7.74
CA ARG A 21 -8.56 9.81 8.12
C ARG A 21 -8.12 10.67 6.94
N ALA A 22 -7.99 10.10 5.75
CA ALA A 22 -7.60 10.84 4.55
C ALA A 22 -8.66 11.91 4.20
N LEU A 23 -9.95 11.58 4.26
CA LEU A 23 -11.03 12.52 3.99
C LEU A 23 -11.19 13.61 5.06
N ALA A 24 -10.72 13.37 6.28
CA ALA A 24 -10.74 14.36 7.35
C ALA A 24 -9.68 15.45 7.20
N GLU A 25 -8.70 15.28 6.30
CA GLU A 25 -7.73 16.33 6.01
C GLU A 25 -8.42 17.55 5.38
N PRO A 26 -8.08 18.78 5.82
CA PRO A 26 -8.70 20.01 5.32
C PRO A 26 -8.65 20.11 3.79
N GLY A 27 -9.80 20.37 3.17
CA GLY A 27 -9.92 20.51 1.71
C GLY A 27 -9.89 19.20 0.92
N ARG A 28 -9.58 18.04 1.55
CA ARG A 28 -9.50 16.76 0.83
C ARG A 28 -10.85 16.34 0.25
N ALA A 29 -11.92 16.45 1.03
CA ALA A 29 -13.27 16.08 0.58
C ALA A 29 -13.73 16.94 -0.63
N ALA A 30 -13.50 18.25 -0.57
CA ALA A 30 -13.79 19.18 -1.67
C ALA A 30 -12.94 18.87 -2.91
N GLY A 31 -11.64 18.61 -2.73
CA GLY A 31 -10.75 18.24 -3.82
C GLY A 31 -11.14 16.92 -4.50
N VAL A 32 -11.53 15.91 -3.72
CA VAL A 32 -12.05 14.63 -4.24
C VAL A 32 -13.37 14.85 -4.98
N ALA A 33 -14.29 15.65 -4.42
CA ALA A 33 -15.56 15.98 -5.07
C ALA A 33 -15.32 16.62 -6.44
N ALA A 34 -14.46 17.65 -6.51
CA ALA A 34 -14.10 18.31 -7.75
C ALA A 34 -13.45 17.35 -8.77
N ALA A 35 -12.48 16.54 -8.34
CA ALA A 35 -11.78 15.59 -9.20
C ALA A 35 -12.70 14.49 -9.76
N MET A 36 -13.72 14.10 -9.00
CA MET A 36 -14.71 13.10 -9.40
C MET A 36 -15.90 13.70 -10.18
N GLY A 37 -16.00 15.03 -10.29
CA GLY A 37 -17.17 15.70 -10.86
C GLY A 37 -18.44 15.51 -10.01
N LEU A 38 -18.28 15.32 -8.70
CA LEU A 38 -19.37 15.09 -7.74
C LEU A 38 -19.50 16.28 -6.77
N SER A 39 -20.64 16.36 -6.10
CA SER A 39 -20.82 17.29 -4.99
C SER A 39 -20.22 16.74 -3.69
N GLU A 40 -19.79 17.62 -2.78
CA GLU A 40 -19.30 17.23 -1.45
C GLU A 40 -20.35 16.43 -0.64
N SER A 41 -21.63 16.73 -0.83
CA SER A 41 -22.73 15.98 -0.21
C SER A 41 -22.82 14.54 -0.73
N THR A 42 -22.43 14.29 -1.98
CA THR A 42 -22.34 12.94 -2.55
C THR A 42 -21.15 12.19 -1.98
N ILE A 43 -19.99 12.84 -1.84
CA ILE A 43 -18.82 12.25 -1.16
C ILE A 43 -19.14 11.90 0.30
N SER A 44 -19.85 12.78 1.01
CA SER A 44 -20.29 12.54 2.39
C SER A 44 -21.21 11.31 2.49
N ARG A 45 -22.19 11.17 1.58
CA ARG A 45 -23.06 9.98 1.51
C ARG A 45 -22.26 8.71 1.24
N ILE A 46 -21.34 8.72 0.28
CA ILE A 46 -20.47 7.57 -0.01
C ILE A 46 -19.71 7.15 1.24
N LYS A 47 -19.09 8.10 1.94
CA LYS A 47 -18.33 7.87 3.17
C LYS A 47 -19.17 7.21 4.26
N ASN A 48 -20.41 7.67 4.47
CA ASN A 48 -21.22 7.27 5.61
C ASN A 48 -22.11 6.05 5.35
N GLU A 49 -22.52 5.81 4.09
CA GLU A 49 -23.54 4.79 3.78
C GLU A 49 -22.96 3.59 3.02
N ARG A 50 -21.88 3.77 2.25
CA ARG A 50 -21.44 2.76 1.26
C ARG A 50 -19.99 2.31 1.46
N LEU A 51 -19.19 3.08 2.17
CA LEU A 51 -17.74 2.86 2.26
C LEU A 51 -17.39 1.50 2.89
N ASP A 52 -18.10 1.10 3.94
CA ASP A 52 -17.90 -0.20 4.59
C ASP A 52 -18.18 -1.38 3.64
N GLU A 53 -19.31 -1.34 2.91
CA GLU A 53 -19.70 -2.38 1.96
C GLU A 53 -18.69 -2.49 0.81
N VAL A 54 -18.27 -1.35 0.25
CA VAL A 54 -17.30 -1.30 -0.85
C VAL A 54 -15.95 -1.88 -0.41
N LEU A 55 -15.46 -1.49 0.77
CA LEU A 55 -14.18 -1.97 1.26
C LEU A 55 -14.21 -3.44 1.67
N LEU A 56 -15.34 -3.92 2.19
CA LEU A 56 -15.55 -5.34 2.45
C LEU A 56 -15.56 -6.16 1.16
N PHE A 57 -16.28 -5.69 0.14
CA PHE A 57 -16.30 -6.29 -1.19
C PHE A 57 -14.88 -6.38 -1.78
N LEU A 58 -14.14 -5.27 -1.79
CA LEU A 58 -12.75 -5.25 -2.26
C LEU A 58 -11.85 -6.20 -1.46
N ALA A 59 -12.02 -6.27 -0.14
CA ALA A 59 -11.27 -7.17 0.71
C ALA A 59 -11.54 -8.65 0.38
N HIS A 60 -12.79 -9.02 0.06
CA HIS A 60 -13.14 -10.37 -0.39
C HIS A 60 -12.58 -10.70 -1.78
N LEU A 61 -12.43 -9.71 -2.66
CA LEU A 61 -11.74 -9.87 -3.95
C LEU A 61 -10.21 -9.98 -3.81
N GLY A 62 -9.66 -9.92 -2.60
CA GLY A 62 -8.22 -9.94 -2.36
C GLY A 62 -7.53 -8.59 -2.63
N LEU A 63 -8.29 -7.53 -2.89
CA LEU A 63 -7.76 -6.18 -3.06
C LEU A 63 -7.59 -5.51 -1.70
N LYS A 64 -6.52 -4.71 -1.55
CA LYS A 64 -6.21 -3.98 -0.32
C LYS A 64 -6.13 -2.48 -0.59
N VAL A 65 -6.66 -1.68 0.33
CA VAL A 65 -6.50 -0.23 0.32
C VAL A 65 -5.26 0.15 1.12
N THR A 66 -4.33 0.83 0.47
CA THR A 66 -3.12 1.39 1.10
C THR A 66 -2.91 2.81 0.60
N PRO A 67 -2.35 3.72 1.40
CA PRO A 67 -1.94 5.04 0.91
C PRO A 67 -0.99 4.89 -0.29
N ALA A 68 -1.12 5.75 -1.30
CA ALA A 68 -0.23 5.73 -2.47
C ALA A 68 1.24 6.03 -2.11
N SER A 69 1.44 6.79 -1.03
CA SER A 69 2.76 7.07 -0.45
C SER A 69 3.32 5.93 0.41
N TYR A 70 2.56 4.85 0.64
CA TYR A 70 3.03 3.75 1.47
C TYR A 70 4.27 3.12 0.83
N ARG A 71 5.32 2.94 1.64
CA ARG A 71 6.55 2.24 1.28
C ARG A 71 6.74 1.10 2.27
N CYS A 72 7.00 -0.11 1.76
CA CYS A 72 7.19 -1.29 2.59
C CYS A 72 8.53 -1.26 3.35
N ILE A 73 9.51 -0.55 2.79
CA ILE A 73 10.87 -0.38 3.32
C ILE A 73 11.13 1.12 3.35
N ASP A 74 11.78 1.60 4.40
CA ASP A 74 12.21 3.00 4.43
C ASP A 74 13.25 3.27 3.34
N GLU A 75 13.28 4.50 2.84
CA GLU A 75 14.09 4.88 1.69
C GLU A 75 15.59 4.64 1.93
N ARG A 76 16.08 4.96 3.13
CA ARG A 76 17.48 4.76 3.52
C ARG A 76 17.88 3.28 3.52
N THR A 77 17.02 2.41 4.06
CA THR A 77 17.27 0.96 4.04
C THR A 77 17.23 0.42 2.61
N PHE A 78 16.30 0.91 1.78
CA PHE A 78 16.24 0.53 0.37
C PHE A 78 17.52 0.94 -0.38
N GLU A 79 17.98 2.17 -0.19
CA GLU A 79 19.25 2.67 -0.75
C GLU A 79 20.45 1.83 -0.28
N ALA A 80 20.51 1.50 1.02
CA ALA A 80 21.57 0.67 1.56
C ALA A 80 21.59 -0.72 0.91
N TYR A 81 20.42 -1.35 0.72
CA TYR A 81 20.32 -2.61 -0.01
C TYR A 81 20.77 -2.47 -1.46
N GLN A 82 20.39 -1.38 -2.13
CA GLN A 82 20.77 -1.13 -3.50
C GLN A 82 22.29 -0.99 -3.65
N VAL A 83 22.94 -0.21 -2.78
CA VAL A 83 24.41 -0.04 -2.77
C VAL A 83 25.12 -1.37 -2.50
N LEU A 84 24.64 -2.15 -1.54
CA LEU A 84 25.21 -3.47 -1.24
C LEU A 84 25.08 -4.42 -2.43
N TRP A 85 23.92 -4.41 -3.10
CA TRP A 85 23.66 -5.21 -4.29
C TRP A 85 24.58 -4.80 -5.46
N GLU A 86 24.69 -3.50 -5.75
CA GLU A 86 25.58 -2.97 -6.79
C GLU A 86 27.06 -3.32 -6.51
N LYS A 87 27.48 -3.21 -5.25
CA LYS A 87 28.83 -3.60 -4.85
C LYS A 87 29.06 -5.10 -5.00
N ALA A 88 28.10 -5.93 -4.59
CA ALA A 88 28.18 -7.37 -4.78
C ALA A 88 28.30 -7.71 -6.27
N MET A 89 27.43 -7.16 -7.13
CA MET A 89 27.44 -7.41 -8.56
C MET A 89 28.71 -6.90 -9.27
N SER A 90 29.27 -5.77 -8.85
CA SER A 90 30.54 -5.26 -9.40
C SER A 90 31.77 -6.06 -8.95
N MET A 91 31.71 -6.72 -7.79
CA MET A 91 32.77 -7.61 -7.30
C MET A 91 32.67 -9.05 -7.84
N THR A 92 31.57 -9.40 -8.51
CA THR A 92 31.35 -10.75 -9.02
C THR A 92 31.55 -10.79 -10.53
N THR A 93 32.68 -11.35 -11.00
CA THR A 93 32.78 -11.86 -12.37
C THR A 93 31.82 -13.05 -12.53
N PRO A 94 31.29 -13.35 -13.73
CA PRO A 94 30.42 -14.50 -13.97
C PRO A 94 30.98 -15.83 -13.42
N ALA A 95 32.31 -15.96 -13.39
CA ALA A 95 33.03 -17.11 -12.84
C ALA A 95 32.86 -17.30 -11.32
N LYS A 96 32.61 -16.24 -10.53
CA LYS A 96 32.35 -16.33 -9.08
C LYS A 96 30.89 -16.53 -8.71
N LEU A 97 29.96 -16.35 -9.66
CA LEU A 97 28.52 -16.62 -9.47
C LEU A 97 28.19 -18.11 -9.59
N ILE A 98 29.04 -18.85 -10.29
CA ILE A 98 29.02 -20.31 -10.27
C ILE A 98 29.86 -20.69 -9.05
N PHE A 99 29.29 -21.44 -8.10
CA PHE A 99 30.00 -21.99 -6.94
C PHE A 99 31.03 -23.06 -7.36
N GLU A 100 31.85 -22.78 -8.34
CA GLU A 100 33.06 -23.53 -8.64
C GLU A 100 34.20 -22.77 -7.97
N ASP A 101 34.63 -23.31 -6.84
CA ASP A 101 35.88 -22.91 -6.19
C ASP A 101 37.00 -23.05 -7.23
N ALA A 102 37.43 -21.93 -7.79
CA ALA A 102 38.60 -21.90 -8.67
C ALA A 102 39.85 -21.92 -7.77
N ASP A 103 40.57 -23.04 -7.84
CA ASP A 103 41.90 -23.28 -7.26
C ASP A 103 42.92 -22.17 -7.58
#